data_AF-A0A915M7E7-F1
#
_entry.id   AF-A0A915M7E7-F1
#
_cell.length_a   1.000
_cell.length_b   1.000
_cell.length_c   1.000
_cell.angle_alpha   90.00
_cell.angle_beta   90.00
_cell.angle_gamma   90.00
#
_symmetry.space_group_name_H-M   'P 1'
#
loop_
_entity.id
_entity.type
_entity.pdbx_description
1 polymer ?
#
loop_
_entity_poly.entity_id
_entity_poly.type
_entity_poly.pdbx_seq_one_letter_code
_entity_poly.pdbx_strand_id
1 'polypeptide(L)'
;MAENIEEILAEIDGSQIEEYQRFFDMFDRGKNGYIMATQIGVIMNAMEQDFDEKTLRKLIRKFDADGSGKIEFDEFCALGNGYISRPTLKGLLHEIAPDLSDKDLDAAVDEIDEDGSGKIEFEEFWELMAGETD
;
A
#
# COMPACT_ATOMS: atom_id res chain seq x y z
N MET A 1 5.02 18.43 5.19
CA MET A 1 4.56 19.00 3.91
C MET A 1 3.66 17.94 3.32
N ALA A 2 2.41 18.26 2.99
CA ALA A 2 1.62 17.33 2.19
C ALA A 2 2.23 17.39 0.78
N GLU A 3 2.77 16.27 0.32
CA GLU A 3 3.25 16.15 -1.05
C GLU A 3 2.04 16.34 -1.97
N ASN A 4 2.18 17.20 -2.98
CA ASN A 4 1.06 17.64 -3.80
C ASN A 4 0.83 16.59 -4.89
N ILE A 5 -0.34 15.95 -4.90
CA ILE A 5 -0.66 14.83 -5.78
C ILE A 5 -0.34 15.12 -7.26
N GLU A 6 -0.62 16.34 -7.72
CA GLU A 6 -0.34 16.76 -9.09
C GLU A 6 1.16 16.81 -9.45
N GLU A 7 2.04 17.06 -8.47
CA GLU A 7 3.49 17.11 -8.67
C GLU A 7 4.06 15.68 -8.74
N ILE A 8 3.54 14.78 -7.90
CA ILE A 8 3.89 13.34 -7.92
C ILE A 8 3.49 12.72 -9.26
N LEU A 9 2.25 12.96 -9.71
CA LEU A 9 1.76 12.44 -10.99
C LEU A 9 2.56 12.96 -12.20
N ALA A 10 3.22 14.12 -12.07
CA ALA A 10 4.06 14.70 -13.12
C ALA A 10 5.47 14.06 -13.20
N GLU A 11 5.93 13.39 -12.14
CA GLU A 11 7.23 12.70 -12.10
C GLU A 11 7.15 11.22 -12.48
N ILE A 12 5.94 10.65 -12.55
CA ILE A 12 5.72 9.27 -12.98
C ILE A 12 5.85 9.17 -14.52
N ASP A 13 6.78 8.36 -15.01
CA ASP A 13 6.92 8.09 -16.45
C ASP A 13 5.86 7.08 -16.95
N GLY A 14 5.62 7.04 -18.26
CA GLY A 14 4.60 6.20 -18.87
C GLY A 14 4.73 4.71 -18.54
N SER A 15 5.95 4.19 -18.38
CA SER A 15 6.15 2.79 -17.97
C SER A 15 5.67 2.51 -16.54
N GLN A 16 5.89 3.44 -15.62
CA GLN A 16 5.45 3.32 -14.24
C GLN A 16 3.93 3.40 -14.13
N ILE A 17 3.29 4.26 -14.94
CA ILE A 17 1.82 4.32 -15.03
C ILE A 17 1.25 2.97 -15.46
N GLU A 18 1.83 2.31 -16.46
CA GLU A 18 1.36 1.00 -16.93
C GLU A 18 1.46 -0.08 -15.85
N GLU A 19 2.52 -0.06 -15.03
CA GLU A 19 2.67 -0.97 -13.89
C GLU A 19 1.63 -0.67 -12.81
N TYR A 20 1.44 0.60 -12.44
CA TYR A 20 0.43 0.97 -11.46
C TYR A 20 -0.97 0.62 -11.93
N GLN A 21 -1.26 0.77 -13.22
CA GLN A 21 -2.55 0.38 -13.80
C GLN A 21 -2.79 -1.13 -13.68
N ARG A 22 -1.74 -1.95 -13.90
CA ARG A 22 -1.84 -3.41 -13.73
C ARG A 22 -2.09 -3.81 -12.29
N PHE A 23 -1.38 -3.20 -11.35
CA PHE A 23 -1.61 -3.42 -9.93
C PHE A 23 -3.01 -2.96 -9.53
N PHE A 24 -3.41 -1.75 -9.92
CA PHE A 24 -4.75 -1.24 -9.65
C PHE A 24 -5.84 -2.18 -10.16
N ASP A 25 -5.71 -2.69 -11.38
CA ASP A 25 -6.60 -3.69 -11.97
C ASP A 25 -6.61 -5.03 -11.19
N MET A 26 -5.50 -5.42 -10.56
CA MET A 26 -5.45 -6.63 -9.72
C MET A 26 -6.25 -6.48 -8.42
N PHE A 27 -6.22 -5.29 -7.82
CA PHE A 27 -7.01 -4.97 -6.63
C PHE A 27 -8.48 -4.71 -7.01
N ASP A 28 -8.73 -3.95 -8.07
CA ASP A 28 -10.03 -3.66 -8.65
C ASP A 28 -10.46 -4.74 -9.64
N ARG A 29 -10.64 -5.97 -9.16
CA ARG A 29 -11.11 -7.12 -9.96
C ARG A 29 -12.43 -6.86 -10.70
N GLY A 30 -13.22 -5.90 -10.23
CA GLY A 30 -14.48 -5.49 -10.86
C GLY A 30 -14.33 -4.41 -11.95
N LYS A 31 -13.14 -3.84 -12.12
CA LYS A 31 -12.87 -2.66 -12.97
C LYS A 31 -13.86 -1.52 -12.69
N ASN A 32 -14.14 -1.29 -11.41
CA ASN A 32 -15.00 -0.21 -10.93
C ASN A 32 -14.31 1.17 -10.98
N GLY A 33 -13.00 1.21 -11.19
CA GLY A 33 -12.18 2.42 -11.18
C GLY A 33 -11.77 2.86 -9.77
N TYR A 34 -11.93 2.00 -8.76
CA TYR A 34 -11.57 2.29 -7.37
C TYR A 34 -11.33 1.01 -6.55
N ILE A 35 -10.51 1.13 -5.52
CA ILE A 35 -10.23 0.06 -4.55
C ILE A 35 -10.94 0.38 -3.23
N MET A 36 -11.72 -0.57 -2.71
CA MET A 36 -12.40 -0.43 -1.43
C MET A 36 -11.56 -0.99 -0.27
N ALA A 37 -11.80 -0.50 0.95
CA ALA A 37 -11.15 -1.00 2.18
C ALA A 37 -11.26 -2.51 2.37
N THR A 38 -12.39 -3.08 1.95
CA THR A 38 -12.62 -4.52 2.00
C THR A 38 -11.76 -5.31 1.01
N GLN A 39 -11.37 -4.72 -0.13
CA GLN A 39 -10.49 -5.37 -1.11
C GLN A 39 -9.04 -5.41 -0.63
N ILE A 40 -8.57 -4.36 0.05
CA ILE A 40 -7.27 -4.38 0.75
C ILE A 40 -7.30 -5.41 1.89
N GLY A 41 -8.42 -5.52 2.62
CA GLY A 41 -8.59 -6.51 3.67
C GLY A 41 -8.48 -7.96 3.18
N VAL A 42 -8.96 -8.27 1.97
CA VAL A 42 -8.82 -9.62 1.37
C VAL A 42 -7.35 -9.96 1.11
N ILE A 43 -6.58 -8.97 0.70
CA ILE A 43 -5.14 -9.11 0.46
C ILE A 43 -4.45 -9.27 1.81
N MET A 44 -4.70 -8.41 2.78
CA MET A 44 -4.08 -8.54 4.09
C MET A 44 -4.45 -9.82 4.85
N ASN A 45 -5.66 -10.36 4.66
CA ASN A 45 -6.02 -11.68 5.21
C ASN A 45 -5.18 -12.81 4.60
N ALA A 46 -4.67 -12.65 3.38
CA ALA A 46 -3.75 -13.59 2.75
C ALA A 46 -2.33 -13.54 3.37
N MET A 47 -1.98 -12.53 4.16
CA MET A 47 -0.77 -12.50 5.01
C MET A 47 -0.98 -13.18 6.38
N GLU A 48 -2.06 -13.94 6.54
CA GLU A 48 -2.52 -14.49 7.81
C GLU A 48 -2.72 -13.43 8.92
N GLN A 49 -2.87 -12.15 8.54
CA GLN A 49 -3.16 -11.05 9.45
C GLN A 49 -4.64 -10.66 9.34
N ASP A 50 -5.41 -10.94 10.40
CA ASP A 50 -6.80 -10.49 10.51
C ASP A 50 -6.86 -9.01 10.91
N PHE A 51 -7.08 -8.13 9.93
CA PHE A 51 -7.44 -6.74 10.21
C PHE A 51 -8.94 -6.54 10.21
N ASP A 52 -9.45 -5.93 11.28
CA ASP A 52 -10.85 -5.57 11.36
C ASP A 52 -11.18 -4.38 10.44
N GLU A 53 -12.45 -4.25 10.06
CA GLU A 53 -12.92 -3.23 9.13
C GLU A 53 -12.60 -1.79 9.57
N LYS A 54 -12.53 -1.53 10.88
CA LYS A 54 -12.21 -0.20 11.41
C LYS A 54 -10.74 0.12 11.21
N THR A 55 -9.87 -0.88 11.35
CA THR A 55 -8.43 -0.77 11.09
C THR A 55 -8.17 -0.55 9.61
N LEU A 56 -8.82 -1.32 8.72
CA LEU A 56 -8.74 -1.12 7.27
C LEU A 56 -9.25 0.28 6.84
N ARG A 57 -10.34 0.76 7.44
CA ARG A 57 -10.85 2.11 7.17
C ARG A 57 -9.89 3.22 7.60
N LYS A 58 -9.15 3.05 8.69
CA LYS A 58 -8.11 4.03 9.09
C LYS A 58 -6.95 4.03 8.11
N LEU A 59 -6.56 2.86 7.64
CA LEU A 59 -5.52 2.64 6.62
C LEU A 59 -5.90 3.37 5.34
N ILE A 60 -7.09 3.09 4.79
CA ILE A 60 -7.62 3.75 3.58
C ILE A 60 -7.70 5.26 3.77
N ARG A 61 -8.17 5.75 4.92
CA ARG A 61 -8.33 7.18 5.18
C ARG A 61 -7.02 7.98 5.15
N LYS A 62 -5.86 7.32 5.24
CA LYS A 62 -4.57 7.99 5.06
C LYS A 62 -4.26 8.29 3.59
N PHE A 63 -4.96 7.63 2.66
CA PHE A 63 -4.72 7.67 1.22
C PHE A 63 -5.91 8.24 0.44
N ASP A 64 -7.11 8.03 0.96
CA ASP A 64 -8.38 8.62 0.55
C ASP A 64 -8.37 10.13 0.87
N ALA A 65 -7.79 10.89 -0.06
CA ALA A 65 -7.56 12.32 0.09
C ALA A 65 -8.88 13.10 -0.08
N ASP A 66 -9.79 12.58 -0.89
CA ASP A 66 -11.11 13.15 -1.11
C ASP A 66 -12.17 12.72 -0.07
N GLY A 67 -11.89 11.68 0.71
CA GLY A 67 -12.75 11.18 1.78
C GLY A 67 -13.91 10.32 1.28
N SER A 68 -13.82 9.79 0.06
CA SER A 68 -14.78 8.88 -0.59
C SER A 68 -14.92 7.53 0.13
N GLY A 69 -13.93 7.16 0.95
CA GLY A 69 -13.80 5.83 1.55
C GLY A 69 -13.33 4.78 0.54
N LYS A 70 -12.82 5.22 -0.60
CA LYS A 70 -12.25 4.43 -1.69
C LYS A 70 -10.86 4.99 -2.01
N ILE A 71 -10.12 4.25 -2.84
CA ILE A 71 -8.87 4.74 -3.41
C ILE A 71 -9.04 4.70 -4.92
N GLU A 72 -9.18 5.87 -5.52
CA GLU A 72 -9.21 6.09 -6.96
C GLU A 72 -7.80 5.90 -7.56
N PHE A 73 -7.70 5.72 -8.87
CA PHE A 73 -6.39 5.48 -9.52
C PHE A 73 -5.42 6.65 -9.30
N ASP A 74 -5.93 7.88 -9.32
CA ASP A 74 -5.15 9.09 -9.10
C ASP A 74 -4.61 9.12 -7.67
N GLU A 75 -5.44 8.77 -6.69
CA GLU A 75 -5.04 8.63 -5.28
C GLU A 75 -4.09 7.44 -5.06
N PHE A 76 -4.26 6.36 -5.83
CA PHE A 76 -3.38 5.19 -5.85
C PHE A 76 -1.99 5.51 -6.41
N CYS A 77 -1.90 6.36 -7.44
CA CYS A 77 -0.64 6.88 -7.94
C CYS A 77 -0.04 7.95 -7.01
N ALA A 78 -0.91 8.77 -6.38
CA ALA A 78 -0.53 9.76 -5.38
C ALA A 78 -0.01 9.16 -4.07
N LEU A 79 -0.41 7.92 -3.79
CA LEU A 79 -0.02 7.07 -2.67
C LEU A 79 1.51 6.92 -2.54
N GLY A 80 2.24 7.31 -3.58
CA GLY A 80 3.53 7.95 -3.44
C GLY A 80 4.52 7.42 -4.45
N ASN A 81 4.62 8.04 -5.62
CA ASN A 81 5.79 7.87 -6.51
C ASN A 81 6.10 6.40 -6.92
N GLY A 82 5.17 5.46 -6.70
CA GLY A 82 5.35 4.03 -6.94
C GLY A 82 5.71 3.12 -5.78
N TYR A 83 5.87 3.65 -4.56
CA TYR A 83 6.41 2.88 -3.44
C TYR A 83 5.94 3.42 -2.08
N ILE A 84 5.87 2.55 -1.08
CA ILE A 84 5.61 2.95 0.31
C ILE A 84 6.94 3.12 1.01
N SER A 85 7.28 4.33 1.47
CA SER A 85 8.53 4.52 2.24
C SER A 85 8.53 3.71 3.55
N ARG A 86 9.69 3.21 3.97
CA ARG A 86 9.87 2.55 5.27
C ARG A 86 9.16 3.23 6.45
N PRO A 87 9.33 4.55 6.71
CA PRO A 87 8.66 5.20 7.83
C PRO A 87 7.14 5.23 7.71
N THR A 88 6.61 5.28 6.48
CA THR A 88 5.17 5.18 6.23
C THR A 88 4.66 3.78 6.55
N LEU A 89 5.30 2.73 6.01
CA LEU A 89 4.91 1.35 6.30
C LEU A 89 5.02 1.03 7.79
N LYS A 90 6.14 1.42 8.42
CA LYS A 90 6.34 1.28 9.87
C LYS A 90 5.27 2.01 10.68
N GLY A 91 4.88 3.22 10.28
CA GLY A 91 3.81 3.99 10.92
C GLY A 91 2.43 3.33 10.77
N LEU A 92 2.17 2.63 9.65
CA LEU A 92 0.97 1.83 9.47
C LEU A 92 1.01 0.59 10.37
N LEU A 93 2.09 -0.19 10.32
CA LEU A 93 2.27 -1.40 11.11
C LEU A 93 2.22 -1.13 12.61
N HIS A 94 2.82 -0.05 13.10
CA HIS A 94 2.75 0.35 14.51
C HIS A 94 1.34 0.79 14.93
N GLU A 95 0.54 1.36 14.03
CA GLU A 95 -0.83 1.77 14.34
C GLU A 95 -1.79 0.56 14.40
N ILE A 96 -1.44 -0.49 13.65
CA ILE A 96 -2.22 -1.72 13.54
C ILE A 96 -1.82 -2.74 14.62
N ALA A 97 -0.51 -2.88 14.87
CA ALA A 97 0.09 -3.77 15.84
C ALA A 97 0.95 -2.96 16.84
N PRO A 98 0.31 -2.22 17.77
CA PRO A 98 1.01 -1.35 18.72
C PRO A 98 1.87 -2.09 19.75
N ASP A 99 1.70 -3.41 19.86
CA ASP A 99 2.49 -4.28 20.74
C ASP A 99 3.84 -4.72 20.12
N LEU A 100 4.06 -4.47 18.81
CA LEU A 100 5.34 -4.76 18.17
C LEU A 100 6.37 -3.68 18.52
N SER A 101 7.59 -4.10 18.84
CA SER A 101 8.66 -3.16 19.12
C SER A 101 9.20 -2.54 17.82
N ASP A 102 9.76 -1.34 17.88
CA ASP A 102 10.41 -0.70 16.74
C ASP A 102 11.40 -1.60 16.02
N LYS A 103 12.10 -2.48 16.77
CA LYS A 103 13.05 -3.44 16.19
C LYS A 103 12.38 -4.54 15.38
N ASP A 104 11.25 -5.04 15.85
CA ASP A 104 10.50 -6.08 15.14
C ASP A 104 9.85 -5.49 13.88
N LEU A 105 9.41 -4.24 13.96
CA LEU A 105 8.92 -3.50 12.80
C LEU A 105 10.01 -3.21 11.78
N ASP A 106 11.20 -2.77 12.22
CA ASP A 106 12.34 -2.58 11.31
C ASP A 106 12.74 -3.91 10.66
N ALA A 107 12.78 -5.01 11.43
CA ALA A 107 13.07 -6.33 10.87
C ALA A 107 12.03 -6.77 9.83
N ALA A 108 10.73 -6.60 10.12
CA ALA A 108 9.67 -6.92 9.18
C ALA A 108 9.75 -6.06 7.91
N VAL A 109 10.08 -4.77 8.05
CA VAL A 109 10.25 -3.88 6.89
C VAL A 109 11.50 -4.23 6.09
N ASP A 110 12.61 -4.61 6.74
CA ASP A 110 13.83 -5.12 6.09
C ASP A 110 13.60 -6.45 5.35
N GLU A 111 12.67 -7.30 5.80
CA GLU A 111 12.30 -8.53 5.10
C GLU A 111 11.47 -8.27 3.83
N ILE A 112 10.79 -7.12 3.77
CA ILE A 112 9.96 -6.73 2.62
C ILE A 112 10.79 -5.94 1.60
N ASP A 113 11.62 -5.02 2.08
CA ASP A 113 12.57 -4.20 1.30
C ASP A 113 13.79 -5.04 0.91
N GLU A 114 13.58 -6.04 0.04
CA GLU A 114 14.61 -7.03 -0.33
C GLU A 114 15.77 -6.37 -1.08
N ASP A 115 15.49 -5.29 -1.81
CA ASP A 115 16.51 -4.52 -2.54
C ASP A 115 17.23 -3.48 -1.66
N GLY A 116 16.70 -3.20 -0.47
CA GLY A 116 17.25 -2.27 0.52
C GLY A 116 17.19 -0.80 0.08
N SER A 117 16.31 -0.46 -0.87
CA SER A 117 16.09 0.89 -1.37
C SER A 117 15.51 1.83 -0.30
N GLY A 118 14.99 1.28 0.80
CA GLY A 118 14.28 2.04 1.83
C GLY A 118 12.87 2.45 1.38
N LYS A 119 12.40 1.84 0.29
CA LYS A 119 11.12 2.04 -0.35
C LYS A 119 10.56 0.63 -0.57
N ILE A 120 9.27 0.48 -0.34
CA ILE A 120 8.58 -0.77 -0.59
C ILE A 120 7.87 -0.63 -1.91
N GLU A 121 8.46 -1.16 -2.98
CA GLU A 121 7.81 -1.18 -4.28
C GLU A 121 6.59 -2.13 -4.28
N PHE A 122 5.70 -1.94 -5.24
CA PHE A 122 4.53 -2.81 -5.40
C PHE A 122 4.90 -4.28 -5.68
N GLU A 123 6.03 -4.54 -6.34
CA GLU A 123 6.55 -5.90 -6.56
C GLU A 123 7.01 -6.53 -5.24
N GLU A 124 7.75 -5.81 -4.41
CA GLU A 124 8.18 -6.28 -3.09
C GLU A 124 7.00 -6.52 -2.14
N PHE A 125 6.03 -5.60 -2.15
CA PHE A 125 4.78 -5.79 -1.42
C PHE A 125 4.01 -7.02 -1.93
N TRP A 126 4.10 -7.32 -3.23
CA TRP A 126 3.48 -8.52 -3.80
C TRP A 126 4.24 -9.80 -3.47
N GLU A 127 5.57 -9.81 -3.50
CA GLU A 127 6.36 -10.98 -3.11
C GLU A 127 6.14 -11.35 -1.64
N LEU A 128 6.00 -10.34 -0.78
CA LEU A 128 5.56 -10.53 0.60
C LEU A 128 4.17 -11.20 0.68
N MET A 129 3.24 -10.81 -0.19
CA MET A 129 1.86 -11.29 -0.22
C MET A 129 1.68 -12.65 -0.92
N ALA A 130 2.55 -12.94 -1.88
CA ALA A 130 2.60 -14.16 -2.68
C ALA A 130 3.54 -15.20 -2.08
N GLY A 131 4.28 -14.83 -1.02
CA GLY A 131 5.14 -15.67 -0.20
C GLY A 131 4.38 -16.72 0.63
N GLU A 132 3.42 -17.42 0.02
CA GLU A 132 3.09 -18.82 0.28
C GLU A 132 2.16 -19.34 -0.84
N THR A 133 2.76 -19.75 -1.95
CA THR A 133 2.23 -20.89 -2.72
C THR A 133 3.38 -21.87 -2.93
N ASP A 134 3.38 -22.94 -2.13
CA ASP A 134 4.05 -24.21 -2.47
C ASP A 134 3.58 -24.71 -3.86
#